data_AF-A0A1H3M1D8-F1
#
_entry.id   AF-A0A1H3M1D8-F1
#
_cell.length_a   1.000
_cell.length_b   1.000
_cell.length_c   1.000
_cell.angle_alpha   90.00
_cell.angle_beta   90.00
_cell.angle_gamma   90.00
#
_symmetry.space_group_name_H-M   'P 1'
#
loop_
_entity.id
_entity.type
_entity.pdbx_description
1 polymer ?
#
loop_
_entity_poly.entity_id
_entity_poly.type
_entity_poly.pdbx_seq_one_letter_code
_entity_poly.pdbx_strand_id
1 'polypeptide(L)'
;MKKSNIFISLFLVLITSSASAAYTPSTAISYAVNNYNLPYNTTSNPFINVSGVGGNCTNFANQTISGGLLGITNAKTLNQNLISQSTAVKAVQNTSVFYKCNTVGNTCQTIAWRGAQPMFTYSANSTSLQSKGVRLNLATKTTLVNGTLSPLDLSKIRVGDIVYLDFDFVIGGSSNSVDHTAVVTAVNPESWYDVTQTMKYNNIKLTYQSNNTTNKGLGDMNAPAIYIYRPFI
;
A
#
# COMPACT_ATOMS: atom_id res chain seq x y z
N MET A 1 50.84 -10.98 43.64
CA MET A 1 49.43 -11.41 43.46
C MET A 1 48.64 -10.26 42.87
N LYS A 2 48.05 -10.48 41.70
CA LYS A 2 47.35 -9.51 40.85
C LYS A 2 45.98 -9.17 41.44
N LYS A 3 45.58 -7.89 41.42
CA LYS A 3 44.17 -7.48 41.42
C LYS A 3 43.93 -6.61 40.19
N SER A 4 43.64 -7.29 39.09
CA SER A 4 43.05 -6.68 37.89
C SER A 4 41.55 -6.69 38.12
N ASN A 5 40.96 -5.54 38.45
CA ASN A 5 39.51 -5.41 38.44
C ASN A 5 39.09 -5.21 36.99
N ILE A 6 38.52 -6.29 36.45
CA ILE A 6 37.94 -6.41 35.13
C ILE A 6 36.86 -5.31 35.00
N PHE A 7 37.12 -4.34 34.12
CA PHE A 7 36.08 -3.51 33.53
C PHE A 7 35.14 -4.46 32.78
N ILE A 8 34.00 -4.76 33.39
CA ILE A 8 32.86 -5.32 32.68
C ILE A 8 32.35 -4.17 31.82
N SER A 9 32.82 -4.13 30.57
CA SER A 9 32.23 -3.29 29.54
C SER A 9 30.74 -3.59 29.52
N LEU A 10 29.94 -2.61 29.94
CA LEU A 10 28.50 -2.59 29.71
C LEU A 10 28.29 -2.87 28.22
N PHE A 11 27.79 -4.06 27.92
CA PHE A 11 27.09 -4.32 26.68
C PHE A 11 25.95 -3.31 26.64
N LEU A 12 26.16 -2.19 25.94
CA LEU A 12 25.07 -1.38 25.42
C LEU A 12 24.32 -2.31 24.46
N VAL A 13 23.33 -3.01 25.01
CA VAL A 13 22.27 -3.60 24.21
C VAL A 13 21.65 -2.42 23.48
N LEU A 14 21.99 -2.28 22.18
CA LEU A 14 21.16 -1.55 21.25
C LEU A 14 19.81 -2.27 21.25
N ILE A 15 18.95 -1.87 22.18
CA ILE A 15 17.52 -1.97 22.01
C ILE A 15 17.25 -0.98 20.87
N THR A 16 17.43 -1.45 19.64
CA THR A 16 16.75 -0.82 18.51
C THR A 16 15.30 -0.88 18.90
N SER A 17 14.76 0.28 19.27
CA SER A 17 13.37 0.44 19.60
C SER A 17 12.59 -0.17 18.45
N SER A 18 11.94 -1.31 18.71
CA SER A 18 10.83 -1.82 17.92
C SER A 18 9.69 -0.82 18.06
N ALA A 19 9.89 0.40 17.57
CA ALA A 19 8.80 1.27 17.22
C ALA A 19 8.09 0.50 16.11
N SER A 20 6.96 -0.13 16.44
CA SER A 20 5.96 -0.52 15.45
C SER A 20 5.71 0.74 14.62
N ALA A 21 6.37 0.86 13.48
CA ALA A 21 6.35 2.09 12.73
C ALA A 21 4.92 2.27 12.22
N ALA A 22 4.21 3.19 12.86
CA ALA A 22 2.87 3.58 12.49
C ALA A 22 2.89 3.97 11.02
N TYR A 23 1.91 3.48 10.25
CA TYR A 23 1.72 3.99 8.89
C TYR A 23 1.62 5.50 8.95
N THR A 24 2.53 6.18 8.27
CA THR A 24 2.60 7.64 8.25
C THR A 24 2.15 8.13 6.87
N PRO A 25 0.89 8.60 6.71
CA PRO A 25 0.36 9.04 5.44
C PRO A 25 1.21 10.10 4.75
N SER A 26 1.71 11.08 5.51
CA SER A 26 2.55 12.16 4.96
C SER A 26 3.85 11.64 4.34
N THR A 27 4.47 10.63 4.94
CA THR A 27 5.66 9.96 4.39
C THR A 27 5.31 9.19 3.12
N ALA A 28 4.19 8.45 3.11
CA ALA A 28 3.72 7.77 1.91
C ALA A 28 3.52 8.76 0.76
N ILE A 29 2.85 9.89 1.02
CA ILE A 29 2.60 10.88 -0.03
C ILE A 29 3.90 11.55 -0.47
N SER A 30 4.81 11.84 0.46
CA SER A 30 6.13 12.36 0.12
C SER A 30 6.89 11.39 -0.77
N TYR A 31 6.82 10.08 -0.50
CA TYR A 31 7.37 9.06 -1.40
C TYR A 31 6.71 9.14 -2.77
N ALA A 32 5.37 9.13 -2.85
CA ALA A 32 4.67 9.18 -4.13
C ALA A 32 5.06 10.42 -4.96
N VAL A 33 5.02 11.60 -4.36
CA VAL A 33 5.35 12.88 -5.01
C VAL A 33 6.80 12.94 -5.46
N ASN A 34 7.73 12.33 -4.72
CA ASN A 34 9.15 12.37 -5.07
C ASN A 34 9.54 11.35 -6.16
N ASN A 35 8.72 10.31 -6.38
CA ASN A 35 9.14 9.14 -7.16
C ASN A 35 8.20 8.79 -8.32
N TYR A 36 7.09 9.51 -8.53
CA TYR A 36 6.11 9.18 -9.57
C TYR A 36 6.60 9.28 -11.01
N ASN A 37 7.61 10.11 -11.25
CA ASN A 37 8.22 10.30 -12.55
C ASN A 37 9.44 9.39 -12.74
N LEU A 38 9.82 8.61 -11.72
CA LEU A 38 10.89 7.65 -11.86
C LEU A 38 10.37 6.49 -12.70
N PRO A 39 11.03 6.16 -13.81
CA PRO A 39 10.68 4.98 -14.58
C PRO A 39 10.79 3.77 -13.67
N TYR A 40 9.75 2.95 -13.69
CA TYR A 40 9.71 1.73 -12.90
C TYR A 40 10.83 0.79 -13.36
N ASN A 41 11.90 0.70 -12.57
CA ASN A 41 13.10 -0.03 -12.92
C ASN A 41 13.00 -1.49 -12.47
N THR A 42 12.90 -2.41 -13.42
CA THR A 42 12.76 -3.86 -13.19
C THR A 42 13.95 -4.50 -12.48
N THR A 43 15.14 -3.87 -12.49
CA THR A 43 16.38 -4.44 -11.94
C THR A 43 16.62 -4.07 -10.47
N SER A 44 16.03 -2.97 -9.98
CA SER A 44 16.21 -2.49 -8.60
C SER A 44 14.93 -2.50 -7.78
N ASN A 45 13.83 -2.92 -8.39
CA ASN A 45 12.53 -3.00 -7.77
C ASN A 45 12.40 -4.33 -6.98
N PRO A 46 12.04 -4.27 -5.68
CA PRO A 46 11.89 -5.45 -4.84
C PRO A 46 10.57 -6.21 -5.05
N PHE A 47 9.61 -5.64 -5.80
CA PHE A 47 8.32 -6.26 -6.12
C PHE A 47 8.37 -7.06 -7.44
N ILE A 48 7.53 -8.08 -7.59
CA ILE A 48 7.38 -8.80 -8.85
C ILE A 48 6.75 -7.85 -9.89
N ASN A 49 7.25 -7.89 -11.12
CA ASN A 49 6.59 -7.23 -12.23
C ASN A 49 5.24 -7.90 -12.48
N VAL A 50 4.17 -7.30 -11.98
CA VAL A 50 2.80 -7.68 -12.30
C VAL A 50 2.51 -7.33 -13.75
N SER A 51 2.30 -8.34 -14.59
CA SER A 51 1.86 -8.16 -15.99
C SER A 51 0.35 -7.90 -16.03
N GLY A 52 -0.09 -6.97 -16.89
CA GLY A 52 -1.50 -6.65 -17.08
C GLY A 52 -1.82 -5.17 -16.85
N VAL A 53 -3.09 -4.82 -17.02
CA VAL A 53 -3.60 -3.47 -16.76
C VAL A 53 -3.34 -3.13 -15.29
N GLY A 54 -2.85 -1.91 -15.02
CA GLY A 54 -2.61 -1.45 -13.64
C GLY A 54 -1.39 -2.04 -12.91
N GLY A 55 -0.62 -2.95 -13.52
CA GLY A 55 0.54 -3.58 -12.87
C GLY A 55 1.57 -2.59 -12.33
N ASN A 56 1.94 -1.57 -13.12
CA ASN A 56 2.84 -0.50 -12.70
C ASN A 56 2.26 0.33 -11.54
N CYS A 57 0.96 0.65 -11.59
CA CYS A 57 0.30 1.39 -10.52
C CYS A 57 0.26 0.60 -9.23
N THR A 58 -0.04 -0.70 -9.30
CA THR A 58 -0.03 -1.59 -8.15
C THR A 58 1.34 -1.63 -7.49
N ASN A 59 2.40 -1.82 -8.27
CA ASN A 59 3.75 -1.85 -7.72
C ASN A 59 4.19 -0.52 -7.13
N PHE A 60 3.80 0.58 -7.76
CA PHE A 60 4.08 1.92 -7.24
C PHE A 60 3.30 2.22 -5.95
N ALA A 61 2.04 1.82 -5.88
CA ALA A 61 1.24 1.91 -4.66
C ALA A 61 1.88 1.10 -3.53
N ASN A 62 2.38 -0.11 -3.82
CA ASN A 62 3.08 -0.95 -2.84
C ASN A 62 4.32 -0.26 -2.29
N GLN A 63 5.15 0.35 -3.15
CA GLN A 63 6.30 1.14 -2.73
C GLN A 63 5.90 2.36 -1.91
N THR A 64 4.84 3.05 -2.33
CA THR A 64 4.28 4.22 -1.62
C THR A 64 3.86 3.86 -0.20
N ILE A 65 3.12 2.75 -0.03
CA ILE A 65 2.69 2.25 1.26
C ILE A 65 3.91 1.84 2.10
N SER A 66 4.88 1.16 1.47
CA SER A 66 6.11 0.74 2.13
C SER A 66 6.93 1.93 2.64
N GLY A 67 7.01 3.02 1.87
CA GLY A 67 7.64 4.27 2.29
C GLY A 67 6.96 4.86 3.53
N GLY A 68 5.62 4.90 3.53
CA GLY A 68 4.84 5.39 4.68
C GLY A 68 5.02 4.60 5.97
N LEU A 69 5.20 3.29 5.85
CA LEU A 69 5.43 2.37 6.97
C LEU A 69 6.88 2.38 7.45
N LEU A 70 7.86 2.54 6.55
CA LEU A 70 9.28 2.50 6.89
C LEU A 70 9.88 3.88 7.19
N GLY A 71 9.11 4.96 7.00
CA GLY A 71 9.65 6.32 7.18
C GLY A 71 10.57 6.76 6.03
N ILE A 72 10.49 6.15 4.84
CA ILE A 72 11.44 6.34 3.75
C ILE A 72 10.76 6.97 2.53
N THR A 73 11.31 8.09 2.05
CA THR A 73 10.77 8.85 0.90
C THR A 73 11.60 8.72 -0.37
N ASN A 74 12.79 8.14 -0.30
CA ASN A 74 13.69 7.95 -1.44
C ASN A 74 13.55 6.53 -2.01
N ALA A 75 13.30 6.37 -3.32
CA ALA A 75 13.12 5.06 -3.95
C ALA A 75 14.33 4.13 -3.80
N LYS A 76 15.56 4.64 -3.98
CA LYS A 76 16.78 3.80 -3.86
C LYS A 76 16.94 3.27 -2.44
N THR A 77 16.84 4.14 -1.44
CA THR A 77 16.93 3.75 -0.02
C THR A 77 15.80 2.81 0.37
N LEU A 78 14.57 3.07 -0.08
CA LEU A 78 13.43 2.19 0.20
C LEU A 78 13.67 0.80 -0.38
N ASN A 79 14.07 0.72 -1.65
CA ASN A 79 14.30 -0.55 -2.32
C ASN A 79 15.45 -1.33 -1.66
N GLN A 80 16.54 -0.66 -1.29
CA GLN A 80 17.62 -1.28 -0.52
C GLN A 80 17.15 -1.82 0.84
N ASN A 81 16.32 -1.07 1.56
CA ASN A 81 15.75 -1.50 2.84
C ASN A 81 14.80 -2.70 2.66
N LEU A 82 13.91 -2.64 1.68
CA LEU A 82 12.99 -3.74 1.36
C LEU A 82 13.75 -5.01 0.95
N ILE A 83 14.80 -4.89 0.14
CA ILE A 83 15.69 -6.01 -0.22
C ILE A 83 16.43 -6.54 1.02
N SER A 84 17.02 -5.67 1.85
CA SER A 84 17.72 -6.09 3.07
C SER A 84 16.80 -6.75 4.10
N GLN A 85 15.57 -6.28 4.22
CA GLN A 85 14.56 -6.92 5.07
C GLN A 85 14.13 -8.26 4.47
N SER A 86 14.00 -8.35 3.14
CA SER A 86 13.69 -9.62 2.46
C SER A 86 14.73 -10.70 2.72
N THR A 87 16.02 -10.34 2.83
CA THR A 87 17.09 -11.30 3.14
C THR A 87 17.15 -11.65 4.63
N ALA A 88 16.90 -10.70 5.53
CA ALA A 88 16.87 -10.91 6.98
C ALA A 88 15.71 -11.81 7.46
N VAL A 89 14.57 -11.80 6.76
CA VAL A 89 13.38 -12.60 7.09
C VAL A 89 13.54 -14.10 6.81
N LYS A 90 14.68 -14.56 6.27
CA LYS A 90 15.04 -16.00 6.28
C LYS A 90 15.13 -16.60 7.70
N ALA A 91 15.33 -15.78 8.74
CA ALA A 91 15.69 -16.28 10.07
C ALA A 91 14.55 -16.30 11.11
N VAL A 92 13.48 -15.50 10.97
CA VAL A 92 12.47 -15.35 12.03
C VAL A 92 11.07 -15.15 11.45
N GLN A 93 10.40 -16.24 11.10
CA GLN A 93 8.99 -16.22 10.71
C GLN A 93 8.13 -15.84 11.92
N ASN A 94 7.70 -14.56 12.03
CA ASN A 94 6.42 -14.14 12.63
C ASN A 94 6.31 -12.63 13.01
N THR A 95 7.14 -11.71 12.52
CA THR A 95 7.09 -10.32 13.06
C THR A 95 7.07 -9.19 12.05
N SER A 96 7.32 -9.43 10.77
CA SER A 96 7.43 -8.31 9.85
C SER A 96 6.16 -8.11 9.03
N VAL A 97 5.63 -6.89 9.18
CA VAL A 97 4.66 -6.18 8.33
C VAL A 97 5.03 -6.21 6.83
N PHE A 98 6.25 -6.66 6.55
CA PHE A 98 6.91 -6.80 5.27
C PHE A 98 7.62 -8.17 5.18
N TYR A 99 7.33 -8.94 4.13
CA TYR A 99 8.19 -10.00 3.60
C TYR A 99 8.12 -11.45 4.14
N LYS A 100 8.49 -12.38 3.23
CA LYS A 100 8.51 -13.86 3.27
C LYS A 100 9.96 -14.38 3.18
N CYS A 101 10.26 -15.61 3.66
CA CYS A 101 11.31 -16.48 3.06
C CYS A 101 11.04 -18.00 3.11
N ASN A 102 11.26 -18.74 1.99
CA ASN A 102 12.36 -19.73 1.76
C ASN A 102 12.35 -20.37 0.33
N THR A 103 13.56 -20.70 -0.14
CA THR A 103 14.16 -21.47 -1.28
C THR A 103 13.39 -21.98 -2.52
N VAL A 104 14.03 -21.71 -3.68
CA VAL A 104 13.89 -22.22 -5.06
C VAL A 104 12.70 -21.68 -5.90
N GLY A 105 12.98 -20.69 -6.76
CA GLY A 105 12.06 -20.14 -7.78
C GLY A 105 11.23 -18.93 -7.32
N ASN A 106 11.22 -17.85 -8.12
CA ASN A 106 10.32 -16.66 -8.20
C ASN A 106 9.30 -16.34 -7.07
N THR A 107 9.57 -16.61 -5.80
CA THR A 107 8.56 -16.58 -4.72
C THR A 107 8.97 -15.71 -3.52
N CYS A 108 9.34 -14.45 -3.77
CA CYS A 108 9.78 -13.49 -2.75
C CYS A 108 8.72 -12.42 -2.38
N GLN A 109 7.43 -12.78 -2.34
CA GLN A 109 6.36 -11.87 -1.89
C GLN A 109 5.35 -12.59 -0.98
N THR A 110 4.88 -11.92 0.09
CA THR A 110 3.61 -12.34 0.72
C THR A 110 2.51 -12.20 -0.33
N ILE A 111 1.51 -13.07 -0.30
CA ILE A 111 0.49 -13.15 -1.35
C ILE A 111 -0.13 -11.77 -1.63
N ALA A 112 -0.36 -10.98 -0.58
CA ALA A 112 -0.91 -9.63 -0.65
C ALA A 112 -0.18 -8.67 -1.60
N TRP A 113 1.14 -8.77 -1.77
CA TRP A 113 1.90 -7.80 -2.58
C TRP A 113 2.18 -8.26 -4.02
N ARG A 114 1.52 -9.34 -4.47
CA ARG A 114 1.69 -9.94 -5.81
C ARG A 114 0.83 -9.31 -6.90
N GLY A 115 -0.01 -8.36 -6.55
CA GLY A 115 -0.99 -7.76 -7.45
C GLY A 115 -2.12 -7.13 -6.66
N ALA A 116 -2.98 -6.38 -7.35
CA ALA A 116 -4.09 -5.70 -6.72
C ALA A 116 -5.10 -6.69 -6.12
N GLN A 117 -5.49 -7.74 -6.84
CA GLN A 117 -6.45 -8.74 -6.34
C GLN A 117 -5.97 -9.47 -5.06
N PRO A 118 -4.72 -9.99 -5.00
CA PRO A 118 -4.20 -10.53 -3.75
C PRO A 118 -4.16 -9.53 -2.60
N MET A 119 -3.81 -8.26 -2.87
CA MET A 119 -3.76 -7.20 -1.86
C MET A 119 -5.15 -6.85 -1.33
N PHE A 120 -6.13 -6.77 -2.22
CA PHE A 120 -7.54 -6.58 -1.90
C PHE A 120 -8.06 -7.75 -1.05
N THR A 121 -7.76 -8.99 -1.44
CA THR A 121 -8.15 -10.20 -0.68
C THR A 121 -7.56 -10.18 0.73
N TYR A 122 -6.29 -9.78 0.87
CA TYR A 122 -5.66 -9.59 2.18
C TYR A 122 -6.38 -8.52 3.01
N SER A 123 -6.70 -7.38 2.39
CA SER A 123 -7.40 -6.27 3.05
C SER A 123 -8.78 -6.65 3.55
N ALA A 124 -9.56 -7.33 2.69
CA ALA A 124 -10.92 -7.77 2.99
C ALA A 124 -10.99 -8.80 4.11
N ASN A 125 -9.94 -9.59 4.29
CA ASN A 125 -9.83 -10.59 5.37
C ASN A 125 -9.01 -10.10 6.57
N SER A 126 -8.56 -8.83 6.60
CA SER A 126 -7.59 -8.38 7.59
C SER A 126 -8.14 -8.35 9.04
N THR A 127 -9.45 -8.28 9.21
CA THR A 127 -10.13 -8.29 10.52
C THR A 127 -10.14 -9.66 11.20
N SER A 128 -10.10 -10.76 10.44
CA SER A 128 -10.03 -12.13 10.96
C SER A 128 -8.60 -12.66 11.08
N LEU A 129 -7.62 -12.00 10.45
CA LEU A 129 -6.32 -12.60 10.20
C LEU A 129 -5.18 -12.24 11.17
N GLN A 130 -5.14 -11.11 11.91
CA GLN A 130 -3.82 -10.67 12.45
C GLN A 130 -3.72 -10.05 13.86
N SER A 131 -2.96 -10.76 14.70
CA SER A 131 -2.12 -10.22 15.79
C SER A 131 -0.76 -9.68 15.29
N LYS A 132 -0.42 -9.83 13.99
CA LYS A 132 0.90 -9.54 13.39
C LYS A 132 0.77 -9.10 11.91
N GLY A 133 1.05 -7.83 11.57
CA GLY A 133 1.07 -7.27 10.19
C GLY A 133 0.30 -5.95 10.02
N VAL A 134 0.24 -5.36 8.80
CA VAL A 134 -0.50 -4.10 8.56
C VAL A 134 -1.97 -4.44 8.60
N ARG A 135 -2.72 -3.81 9.51
CA ARG A 135 -4.16 -3.99 9.53
C ARG A 135 -4.82 -2.95 8.63
N LEU A 136 -5.84 -3.35 7.88
CA LEU A 136 -6.50 -2.51 6.88
C LEU A 136 -8.01 -2.47 7.15
N ASN A 137 -8.51 -1.33 7.58
CA ASN A 137 -9.94 -1.17 7.85
C ASN A 137 -10.65 -0.66 6.61
N LEU A 138 -11.77 -1.28 6.25
CA LEU A 138 -12.62 -0.75 5.19
C LEU A 138 -13.16 0.62 5.61
N ALA A 139 -12.77 1.67 4.90
CA ALA A 139 -13.23 3.03 5.15
C ALA A 139 -14.55 3.30 4.42
N THR A 140 -14.62 2.96 3.14
CA THR A 140 -15.82 3.10 2.29
C THR A 140 -15.70 2.22 1.06
N LYS A 141 -16.83 1.86 0.44
CA LYS A 141 -16.88 1.14 -0.82
C LYS A 141 -18.16 1.50 -1.57
N THR A 142 -18.14 1.32 -2.89
CA THR A 142 -19.38 1.25 -3.67
C THR A 142 -20.16 0.02 -3.20
N THR A 143 -21.44 0.18 -2.85
CA THR A 143 -22.28 -0.94 -2.42
C THR A 143 -23.39 -1.19 -3.41
N LEU A 144 -23.66 -2.45 -3.72
CA LEU A 144 -24.82 -2.80 -4.51
C LEU A 144 -26.07 -2.68 -3.63
N VAL A 145 -26.97 -1.75 -3.97
CA VAL A 145 -28.25 -1.53 -3.30
C VAL A 145 -29.34 -1.64 -4.36
N ASN A 146 -30.23 -2.63 -4.23
CA ASN A 146 -31.36 -2.87 -5.15
C ASN A 146 -30.94 -2.91 -6.64
N GLY A 147 -29.82 -3.58 -6.95
CA GLY A 147 -29.32 -3.71 -8.33
C GLY A 147 -28.61 -2.48 -8.88
N THR A 148 -28.38 -1.45 -8.07
CA THR A 148 -27.60 -0.25 -8.47
C THR A 148 -26.41 -0.06 -7.53
N LEU A 149 -25.24 0.31 -8.08
CA LEU A 149 -24.09 0.67 -7.27
C LEU A 149 -24.30 2.05 -6.63
N SER A 150 -24.40 2.08 -5.30
CA SER A 150 -24.40 3.31 -4.56
C SER A 150 -23.04 4.00 -4.63
N PRO A 151 -23.00 5.34 -4.65
CA PRO A 151 -21.74 6.08 -4.57
C PRO A 151 -20.95 5.81 -3.29
N LEU A 152 -19.65 6.13 -3.33
CA LEU A 152 -18.78 6.18 -2.16
C LEU A 152 -19.23 7.28 -1.20
N ASP A 153 -19.15 7.00 0.09
CA ASP A 153 -19.16 8.04 1.12
C ASP A 153 -17.79 8.77 1.14
N LEU A 154 -17.72 9.91 0.45
CA LEU A 154 -16.49 10.68 0.28
C LEU A 154 -15.97 11.28 1.58
N SER A 155 -16.85 11.54 2.55
CA SER A 155 -16.48 12.11 3.86
C SER A 155 -15.57 11.19 4.68
N LYS A 156 -15.57 9.89 4.36
CA LYS A 156 -14.75 8.89 5.03
C LYS A 156 -13.35 8.76 4.46
N ILE A 157 -13.08 9.31 3.28
CA ILE A 157 -11.80 9.16 2.57
C ILE A 157 -10.77 10.13 3.15
N ARG A 158 -9.55 9.66 3.36
CA ARG A 158 -8.42 10.44 3.87
C ARG A 158 -7.17 10.21 3.03
N VAL A 159 -6.27 11.18 3.10
CA VAL A 159 -4.91 11.06 2.55
C VAL A 159 -4.22 9.83 3.15
N GLY A 160 -3.57 9.04 2.30
CA GLY A 160 -2.91 7.77 2.66
C GLY A 160 -3.85 6.56 2.67
N ASP A 161 -5.14 6.71 2.42
CA ASP A 161 -6.01 5.55 2.19
C ASP A 161 -5.57 4.81 0.91
N ILE A 162 -5.76 3.50 0.91
CA ILE A 162 -5.49 2.59 -0.21
C ILE A 162 -6.78 2.40 -0.99
N VAL A 163 -6.71 2.62 -2.29
CA VAL A 163 -7.83 2.48 -3.22
C VAL A 163 -7.62 1.24 -4.07
N TYR A 164 -8.63 0.39 -4.11
CA TYR A 164 -8.74 -0.75 -5.01
C TYR A 164 -9.85 -0.48 -6.01
N LEU A 165 -9.57 -0.74 -7.28
CA LEU A 165 -10.49 -0.52 -8.38
C LEU A 165 -10.75 -1.85 -9.07
N ASP A 166 -12.03 -2.11 -9.33
CA ASP A 166 -12.51 -3.27 -10.06
C ASP A 166 -13.19 -2.76 -11.33
N PHE A 167 -12.44 -2.74 -12.43
CA PHE A 167 -12.92 -2.26 -13.73
C PHE A 167 -13.91 -3.23 -14.39
N ASP A 168 -13.76 -4.52 -14.09
CA ASP A 168 -14.55 -5.61 -14.67
C ASP A 168 -15.71 -6.04 -13.77
N PHE A 169 -16.11 -5.19 -12.83
CA PHE A 169 -17.17 -5.51 -11.88
C PHE A 169 -18.50 -5.76 -12.59
N VAL A 170 -19.08 -6.95 -12.35
CA VAL A 170 -20.39 -7.34 -12.87
C VAL A 170 -21.37 -7.53 -11.72
N ILE A 171 -22.53 -6.87 -11.82
CA ILE A 171 -23.64 -7.02 -10.86
C ILE A 171 -24.12 -8.47 -10.85
N GLY A 172 -24.12 -9.10 -9.67
CA GLY A 172 -24.48 -10.50 -9.49
C GLY A 172 -23.37 -11.50 -9.82
N GLY A 173 -22.17 -11.03 -10.17
CA GLY A 173 -20.98 -11.87 -10.32
C GLY A 173 -20.52 -12.49 -9.00
N SER A 174 -19.88 -13.65 -9.07
CA SER A 174 -19.40 -14.41 -7.91
C SER A 174 -18.01 -14.00 -7.42
N SER A 175 -17.28 -13.16 -8.15
CA SER A 175 -15.96 -12.69 -7.74
C SER A 175 -15.67 -11.26 -8.21
N ASN A 176 -15.00 -10.50 -7.36
CA ASN A 176 -14.39 -9.23 -7.72
C ASN A 176 -13.11 -9.49 -8.54
N SER A 177 -12.83 -8.63 -9.52
CA SER A 177 -11.63 -8.66 -10.36
C SER A 177 -10.81 -7.38 -10.18
N VAL A 178 -10.39 -7.12 -8.94
CA VAL A 178 -9.56 -5.96 -8.62
C VAL A 178 -8.19 -6.12 -9.28
N ASP A 179 -7.91 -5.34 -10.30
CA ASP A 179 -6.63 -5.38 -11.04
C ASP A 179 -5.79 -4.11 -10.81
N HIS A 180 -6.32 -3.11 -10.10
CA HIS A 180 -5.64 -1.85 -9.86
C HIS A 180 -5.65 -1.43 -8.39
N THR A 181 -4.50 -0.95 -7.92
CA THR A 181 -4.33 -0.32 -6.62
C THR A 181 -3.69 1.05 -6.75
N ALA A 182 -4.15 2.01 -5.95
CA ALA A 182 -3.58 3.34 -5.82
C ALA A 182 -3.59 3.80 -4.35
N VAL A 183 -2.90 4.90 -4.06
CA VAL A 183 -2.92 5.57 -2.75
C VAL A 183 -3.50 6.97 -2.92
N VAL A 184 -4.35 7.40 -1.99
CA VAL A 184 -4.93 8.75 -1.96
C VAL A 184 -3.85 9.77 -1.59
N THR A 185 -3.48 10.64 -2.54
CA THR A 185 -2.46 11.69 -2.37
C THR A 185 -3.04 13.01 -1.87
N ALA A 186 -4.30 13.31 -2.21
CA ALA A 186 -5.00 14.48 -1.73
C ALA A 186 -6.52 14.26 -1.66
N VAL A 187 -7.18 14.99 -0.77
CA VAL A 187 -8.64 15.08 -0.66
C VAL A 187 -8.98 16.56 -0.66
N ASN A 188 -9.45 17.07 -1.79
CA ASN A 188 -9.83 18.47 -1.93
C ASN A 188 -11.27 18.67 -1.44
N PRO A 189 -11.60 19.84 -0.85
CA PRO A 189 -12.98 20.17 -0.54
C PRO A 189 -13.86 20.13 -1.79
N GLU A 190 -15.08 19.63 -1.65
CA GLU A 190 -16.08 19.77 -2.72
C GLU A 190 -16.39 21.26 -2.95
N SER A 191 -16.41 21.65 -4.22
CA SER A 191 -16.84 22.97 -4.66
C SER A 191 -18.29 22.93 -5.13
N TRP A 192 -18.94 24.08 -5.19
CA TRP A 192 -20.30 24.19 -5.72
C TRP A 192 -20.41 23.88 -7.22
N TYR A 193 -19.27 23.82 -7.94
CA TYR A 193 -19.21 23.41 -9.34
C TYR A 193 -19.17 21.89 -9.53
N ASP A 194 -18.96 21.12 -8.46
CA ASP A 194 -18.87 19.65 -8.51
C ASP A 194 -20.28 19.02 -8.53
N VAL A 195 -20.94 19.17 -9.68
CA VAL A 195 -22.35 18.79 -9.85
C VAL A 195 -22.55 17.33 -10.25
N THR A 196 -21.51 16.66 -10.75
CA THR A 196 -21.56 15.23 -11.11
C THR A 196 -20.79 14.36 -10.13
N GLN A 197 -21.14 13.08 -10.04
CA GLN A 197 -20.42 12.13 -9.20
C GLN A 197 -18.94 12.00 -9.59
N THR A 198 -18.65 12.01 -10.90
CA THR A 198 -17.28 11.98 -11.44
C THR A 198 -16.48 13.21 -11.00
N MET A 199 -17.07 14.41 -11.05
CA MET A 199 -16.43 15.64 -10.58
C MET A 199 -16.11 15.56 -9.08
N LYS A 200 -17.08 15.11 -8.27
CA LYS A 200 -16.87 14.91 -6.82
C LYS A 200 -15.77 13.90 -6.54
N TYR A 201 -15.75 12.78 -7.26
CA TYR A 201 -14.66 11.80 -7.15
C TYR A 201 -13.31 12.39 -7.55
N ASN A 202 -13.27 13.28 -8.54
CA ASN A 202 -12.04 13.95 -8.95
C ASN A 202 -11.46 14.91 -7.91
N ASN A 203 -12.19 15.23 -6.82
CA ASN A 203 -11.61 15.88 -5.65
C ASN A 203 -10.68 14.95 -4.85
N ILE A 204 -10.80 13.64 -5.02
CA ILE A 204 -9.88 12.64 -4.49
C ILE A 204 -8.76 12.42 -5.53
N LYS A 205 -7.53 12.70 -5.13
CA LYS A 205 -6.34 12.54 -5.98
C LYS A 205 -5.59 11.27 -5.63
N LEU A 206 -5.10 10.59 -6.65
CA LEU A 206 -4.46 9.28 -6.53
C LEU A 206 -3.07 9.26 -7.15
N THR A 207 -2.23 8.35 -6.64
CA THR A 207 -1.03 7.89 -7.35
C THR A 207 -1.42 7.19 -8.66
N TYR A 208 -0.76 7.52 -9.77
CA TYR A 208 -1.00 6.87 -11.06
C TYR A 208 0.29 6.78 -11.90
N GLN A 209 1.01 5.67 -11.71
CA GLN A 209 2.33 5.45 -12.30
C GLN A 209 2.29 5.19 -13.81
N SER A 210 1.21 4.61 -14.35
CA SER A 210 1.14 4.27 -15.78
C SER A 210 1.32 5.48 -16.71
N ASN A 211 0.93 6.69 -16.25
CA ASN A 211 1.16 7.93 -16.98
C ASN A 211 2.14 8.86 -16.26
N ASN A 212 2.88 8.36 -15.27
CA ASN A 212 3.77 9.17 -14.42
C ASN A 212 3.05 10.42 -13.88
N THR A 213 1.94 10.23 -13.14
CA THR A 213 1.20 11.33 -12.49
C THR A 213 0.84 11.00 -11.05
N THR A 214 0.76 12.00 -10.17
CA THR A 214 0.41 11.85 -8.73
C THR A 214 -0.93 12.46 -8.33
N ASN A 215 -1.59 13.12 -9.28
CA ASN A 215 -2.83 13.85 -9.05
C ASN A 215 -3.94 13.41 -10.02
N LYS A 216 -3.96 12.13 -10.39
CA LYS A 216 -5.05 11.55 -11.19
C LYS A 216 -6.32 11.58 -10.34
N GLY A 217 -7.42 12.10 -10.87
CA GLY A 217 -8.69 12.10 -10.16
C GLY A 217 -9.25 10.68 -10.06
N LEU A 218 -9.88 10.34 -8.93
CA LEU A 218 -10.54 9.04 -8.77
C LEU A 218 -11.65 8.82 -9.80
N GLY A 219 -12.40 9.87 -10.17
CA GLY A 219 -13.43 9.81 -11.19
C GLY A 219 -12.87 9.49 -12.58
N ASP A 220 -11.68 10.01 -12.89
CA ASP A 220 -10.97 9.75 -14.15
C ASP A 220 -10.48 8.30 -14.28
N MET A 221 -10.52 7.52 -13.20
CA MET A 221 -10.24 6.09 -13.26
C MET A 221 -11.41 5.34 -13.89
N ASN A 222 -12.65 5.81 -13.70
CA ASN A 222 -13.87 5.22 -14.26
C ASN A 222 -14.08 3.73 -13.89
N ALA A 223 -13.70 3.35 -12.67
CA ALA A 223 -13.97 2.01 -12.15
C ALA A 223 -15.42 1.90 -11.66
N PRO A 224 -16.19 0.88 -12.09
CA PRO A 224 -17.55 0.67 -11.58
C PRO A 224 -17.58 0.42 -10.08
N ALA A 225 -16.74 -0.50 -9.58
CA ALA A 225 -16.64 -0.78 -8.15
C ALA A 225 -15.31 -0.30 -7.57
N ILE A 226 -15.41 0.35 -6.42
CA ILE A 226 -14.28 0.99 -5.73
C ILE A 226 -14.32 0.59 -4.26
N TYR A 227 -13.16 0.20 -3.72
CA TYR A 227 -12.99 -0.15 -2.32
C TYR A 227 -11.85 0.66 -1.72
N ILE A 228 -12.10 1.32 -0.58
CA ILE A 228 -11.13 2.18 0.08
C ILE A 228 -10.83 1.62 1.46
N TYR A 229 -9.58 1.27 1.69
CA TYR A 229 -9.08 0.75 2.95
C TYR A 229 -8.10 1.71 3.58
N ARG A 230 -8.18 1.85 4.91
CA ARG A 230 -7.27 2.65 5.71
C ARG A 230 -6.29 1.75 6.46
N PRO A 231 -4.97 1.98 6.31
CA PRO A 231 -4.00 1.38 7.20
C PRO A 231 -4.18 1.81 8.65
N PHE A 232 -4.19 0.84 9.56
CA PHE A 232 -4.20 1.04 11.01
C PHE A 232 -3.26 0.05 11.71
N ILE A 233 -2.86 0.37 12.94
CA ILE A 233 -2.05 -0.48 13.82
C ILE A 233 -2.98 -1.27 14.74
#